data_AF-A0A0G1YJF8-F1
#
_entry.id   AF-A0A0G1YJF8-F1
#
_cell.length_a   1.000
_cell.length_b   1.000
_cell.length_c   1.000
_cell.angle_alpha   90.00
_cell.angle_beta   90.00
_cell.angle_gamma   90.00
#
_symmetry.space_group_name_H-M   'P 1'
#
loop_
_entity.id
_entity.type
_entity.pdbx_description
1 polymer ?
#
loop_
_entity_poly.entity_id
_entity_poly.type
_entity_poly.pdbx_seq_one_letter_code
_entity_poly.pdbx_strand_id
1 'polypeptide(L)'
;MKRTLFSLLLWFVPVLVLAAVYDTGALRYTDVAEGSPGAVAISTLTGMGVLEGNPDGSFRPLSSLNRAEFTKIVMGLLEDDGTPYSTSCFADVPGTAWYAGPVCRAKALGIVSGNALAGVPAEEWPFAASRDVNFAEAVKIEVEMYGFAVRPQRQVDSPKCRSLFHGCCRENAQAVGDGTACGTLRRARSR
;
A
#
# COMPACT_ATOMS: atom_id res chain seq x y z
N MET A 1 45.76 -18.42 -35.65
CA MET A 1 44.37 -18.88 -35.85
C MET A 1 43.56 -19.06 -34.55
N LYS A 2 44.04 -18.69 -33.34
CA LYS A 2 43.29 -18.86 -32.07
C LYS A 2 42.57 -17.61 -31.54
N ARG A 3 42.80 -16.43 -32.14
CA ARG A 3 42.28 -15.14 -31.65
C ARG A 3 40.91 -14.76 -32.23
N THR A 4 40.55 -15.27 -33.40
CA THR A 4 39.25 -15.04 -34.06
C THR A 4 38.16 -16.00 -33.59
N LEU A 5 38.52 -17.17 -33.05
CA LEU A 5 37.58 -18.15 -32.46
C LEU A 5 36.98 -17.69 -31.12
N PHE A 6 37.69 -16.83 -30.37
CA PHE A 6 37.21 -16.32 -29.08
C PHE A 6 36.21 -15.15 -29.23
N SER A 7 36.32 -14.35 -30.29
CA SER A 7 35.42 -13.21 -30.54
C SER A 7 34.04 -13.62 -31.08
N LEU A 8 33.93 -14.77 -31.75
CA LEU A 8 32.62 -15.31 -32.16
C LEU A 8 31.85 -15.88 -30.96
N LEU A 9 32.54 -16.47 -29.98
CA LEU A 9 31.90 -16.93 -28.74
C LEU A 9 31.39 -15.75 -27.89
N LEU A 10 32.16 -14.66 -27.81
CA LEU A 10 31.80 -13.43 -27.07
C LEU A 10 30.66 -12.61 -27.69
N TRP A 11 30.35 -12.83 -28.98
CA TRP A 11 29.22 -12.17 -29.66
C TRP A 11 27.96 -13.04 -29.73
N PHE A 12 28.09 -14.35 -29.54
CA PHE A 12 26.96 -15.28 -29.46
C PHE A 12 26.42 -15.48 -28.03
N VAL A 13 27.25 -15.31 -27.00
CA VAL A 13 26.82 -15.40 -25.59
C VAL A 13 25.76 -14.34 -25.19
N PRO A 14 25.78 -13.07 -25.66
CA PRO A 14 24.74 -12.10 -25.30
C PRO A 14 23.36 -12.40 -25.91
N VAL A 15 23.31 -13.17 -27.02
CA VAL A 15 22.05 -13.53 -27.70
C VAL A 15 21.41 -14.77 -27.07
N LEU A 16 22.21 -15.65 -26.45
CA LEU A 16 21.69 -16.87 -25.81
C LEU A 16 20.95 -16.60 -24.49
N VAL A 17 21.12 -15.42 -23.89
CA VAL A 17 20.47 -15.03 -22.62
C VAL A 17 19.06 -14.47 -22.83
N LEU A 18 18.61 -14.25 -24.08
CA LEU A 18 17.32 -13.59 -24.36
C LEU A 18 16.11 -14.54 -24.41
N ALA A 19 16.29 -15.83 -24.11
CA ALA A 19 15.21 -16.79 -23.97
C ALA A 19 15.20 -17.36 -22.54
N ALA A 20 15.11 -16.48 -21.54
CA ALA A 20 14.29 -16.84 -20.38
C ALA A 20 12.86 -16.99 -20.91
N VAL A 21 12.56 -18.18 -21.46
CA VAL A 21 11.20 -18.59 -21.76
C VAL A 21 10.50 -18.58 -20.40
N TYR A 22 9.72 -17.54 -20.14
CA TYR A 22 8.80 -17.55 -19.00
C TYR A 22 7.83 -18.68 -19.27
N ASP A 23 8.02 -19.81 -18.60
CA ASP A 23 7.20 -20.99 -18.77
C ASP A 23 5.79 -20.71 -18.24
N THR A 24 4.91 -20.34 -19.15
CA THR A 24 3.46 -20.26 -18.94
C THR A 24 2.77 -21.59 -19.19
N GLY A 25 3.51 -22.63 -19.62
CA GLY A 25 3.01 -23.94 -20.04
C GLY A 25 2.42 -24.78 -18.91
N ALA A 26 2.50 -24.31 -17.66
CA ALA A 26 1.94 -24.96 -16.47
C ALA A 26 0.82 -24.16 -15.79
N LEU A 27 0.20 -23.18 -16.46
CA LEU A 27 -0.98 -22.50 -15.91
C LEU A 27 -2.11 -23.51 -15.68
N ARG A 28 -2.40 -23.76 -14.41
CA ARG A 28 -3.43 -24.72 -13.94
C ARG A 28 -4.86 -24.16 -13.92
N TYR A 29 -5.06 -22.98 -14.51
CA TYR A 29 -6.34 -22.28 -14.47
C TYR A 29 -7.13 -22.46 -15.76
N THR A 30 -8.42 -22.78 -15.65
CA THR A 30 -9.29 -23.10 -16.79
C THR A 30 -9.64 -21.89 -17.66
N ASP A 31 -9.44 -20.67 -17.15
CA ASP A 31 -9.86 -19.39 -17.74
C ASP A 31 -8.68 -18.43 -18.00
N VAL A 32 -7.44 -18.91 -17.95
CA VAL A 32 -6.23 -18.13 -18.28
C VAL A 32 -5.48 -18.81 -19.41
N ALA A 33 -5.61 -18.28 -20.62
CA ALA A 33 -4.84 -18.76 -21.77
C ALA A 33 -3.37 -18.35 -21.68
N GLU A 34 -2.47 -19.20 -22.15
CA GLU A 34 -1.01 -19.04 -22.05
C GLU A 34 -0.49 -17.69 -22.56
N GLY A 35 -1.05 -17.19 -23.67
CA GLY A 35 -0.68 -15.89 -24.26
C GLY A 35 -1.55 -14.70 -23.84
N SER A 36 -2.44 -14.88 -22.86
CA SER A 36 -3.34 -13.81 -22.44
C SER A 36 -2.60 -12.71 -21.66
N PRO A 37 -3.05 -11.44 -21.73
CA PRO A 37 -2.49 -10.38 -20.90
C PRO A 37 -2.52 -10.78 -19.42
N GLY A 38 -1.38 -10.68 -18.74
CA GLY A 38 -1.25 -11.06 -17.33
C GLY A 38 -0.94 -12.53 -17.08
N ALA A 39 -0.99 -13.42 -18.07
CA ALA A 39 -0.69 -14.85 -17.92
C ALA A 39 0.68 -15.11 -17.26
N VAL A 40 1.71 -14.36 -17.68
CA VAL A 40 3.06 -14.43 -17.09
C VAL A 40 3.04 -14.01 -15.62
N ALA A 41 2.37 -12.92 -15.28
CA ALA A 41 2.29 -12.41 -13.90
C ALA A 41 1.52 -13.38 -13.00
N ILE A 42 0.41 -13.92 -13.49
CA ILE A 42 -0.40 -14.94 -12.83
C ILE A 42 0.47 -16.18 -12.57
N SER A 43 1.10 -16.73 -13.61
CA SER A 43 1.98 -17.90 -13.49
C SER A 43 3.09 -17.69 -12.45
N THR A 44 3.74 -16.53 -12.50
CA THR A 44 4.83 -16.17 -11.59
C THR A 44 4.36 -16.15 -10.14
N LEU A 45 3.31 -15.38 -9.82
CA LEU A 45 2.83 -15.25 -8.45
C LEU A 45 2.16 -16.52 -7.93
N THR A 46 1.57 -17.33 -8.81
CA THR A 46 1.10 -18.67 -8.47
C THR A 46 2.25 -19.61 -8.14
N GLY A 47 3.35 -19.56 -8.90
CA GLY A 47 4.57 -20.34 -8.65
C GLY A 47 5.26 -19.94 -7.34
N MET A 48 5.15 -18.67 -6.94
CA MET A 48 5.61 -18.16 -5.64
C MET A 48 4.67 -18.53 -4.48
N GLY A 49 3.48 -19.09 -4.75
CA GLY A 49 2.47 -19.39 -3.74
C GLY A 49 1.71 -18.16 -3.21
N VAL A 50 1.85 -16.99 -3.84
CA VAL A 50 1.15 -15.74 -3.47
C VAL A 50 -0.31 -15.79 -3.94
N LEU A 51 -0.52 -16.32 -5.15
CA LEU A 51 -1.84 -16.46 -5.76
C LEU A 51 -2.32 -17.91 -5.76
N GLU A 52 -3.62 -18.05 -5.52
CA GLU A 52 -4.35 -19.32 -5.60
C GLU A 52 -5.62 -19.08 -6.41
N GLY A 53 -5.98 -20.06 -7.24
CA GLY A 53 -7.25 -20.01 -7.96
C GLY A 53 -8.39 -20.47 -7.08
N ASN A 54 -9.58 -20.42 -7.65
CA ASN A 54 -10.80 -20.89 -7.01
C ASN A 54 -10.85 -22.43 -6.98
N PRO A 55 -11.64 -23.01 -6.06
CA PRO A 55 -11.81 -24.47 -5.97
C PRO A 55 -12.36 -25.13 -7.26
N ASP A 56 -13.02 -24.35 -8.13
CA ASP A 56 -13.52 -24.81 -9.43
C ASP A 56 -12.45 -24.85 -10.53
N GLY A 57 -11.21 -24.46 -10.21
CA GLY A 57 -10.09 -24.40 -11.14
C GLY A 57 -9.97 -23.10 -11.94
N SER A 58 -10.84 -22.11 -11.72
CA SER A 58 -10.75 -20.79 -12.36
C SER A 58 -9.83 -19.83 -11.60
N PHE A 59 -9.30 -18.81 -12.26
CA PHE A 59 -8.57 -17.69 -11.67
C PHE A 59 -9.41 -16.41 -11.60
N ARG A 60 -10.30 -16.18 -12.57
CA ARG A 60 -11.13 -14.99 -12.76
C ARG A 60 -10.34 -13.70 -12.98
N PRO A 61 -9.52 -13.60 -14.05
CA PRO A 61 -8.59 -12.48 -14.27
C PRO A 61 -9.27 -11.11 -14.50
N LEU A 62 -10.56 -11.09 -14.80
CA LEU A 62 -11.33 -9.85 -15.04
C LEU A 62 -12.18 -9.42 -13.83
N SER A 63 -12.13 -10.16 -12.73
CA SER A 63 -12.84 -9.79 -11.50
C SER A 63 -12.18 -8.58 -10.82
N SER A 64 -13.00 -7.75 -10.16
CA SER A 64 -12.47 -6.71 -9.27
C SER A 64 -11.81 -7.36 -8.05
N LEU A 65 -10.77 -6.70 -7.55
CA LEU A 65 -10.11 -7.08 -6.30
C LEU A 65 -10.73 -6.32 -5.14
N ASN A 66 -11.09 -7.06 -4.09
CA ASN A 66 -11.43 -6.45 -2.82
C ASN A 66 -10.16 -6.10 -2.01
N ARG A 67 -10.36 -5.35 -0.93
CA ARG A 67 -9.29 -4.84 -0.07
C ARG A 67 -8.49 -5.93 0.61
N ALA A 68 -9.14 -7.02 1.04
CA ALA A 68 -8.46 -8.16 1.63
C ALA A 68 -7.59 -8.91 0.62
N GLU A 69 -8.07 -9.14 -0.59
CA GLU A 69 -7.33 -9.79 -1.68
C GLU A 69 -6.10 -8.97 -2.07
N PHE A 70 -6.29 -7.66 -2.31
CA PHE A 70 -5.18 -6.78 -2.66
C PHE A 70 -4.11 -6.76 -1.57
N THR A 71 -4.54 -6.67 -0.30
CA THR A 71 -3.60 -6.70 0.85
C THR A 71 -2.90 -8.05 0.96
N LYS A 72 -3.59 -9.18 0.75
CA LYS A 72 -2.96 -10.52 0.74
C LYS A 72 -1.87 -10.60 -0.32
N ILE A 73 -2.13 -10.12 -1.54
CA ILE A 73 -1.17 -10.13 -2.64
C ILE A 73 0.08 -9.31 -2.29
N VAL A 74 -0.12 -8.06 -1.86
CA VAL A 74 0.96 -7.15 -1.45
C VAL A 74 1.80 -7.77 -0.34
N MET A 75 1.15 -8.33 0.69
CA MET A 75 1.84 -8.94 1.81
C MET A 75 2.54 -10.25 1.48
N GLY A 76 2.03 -11.01 0.52
CA GLY A 76 2.67 -12.25 0.05
C GLY A 76 3.98 -12.00 -0.71
N LEU A 77 4.21 -10.78 -1.19
CA LEU A 77 5.48 -10.36 -1.81
C LEU A 77 6.56 -9.99 -0.80
N LEU A 78 6.19 -9.77 0.46
CA LEU A 78 7.13 -9.43 1.52
C LEU A 78 7.62 -10.69 2.23
N GLU A 79 8.94 -10.81 2.39
CA GLU A 79 9.53 -11.86 3.23
C GLU A 79 8.98 -11.77 4.65
N ASP A 80 8.67 -12.92 5.24
CA ASP A 80 8.28 -13.01 6.64
C ASP A 80 9.54 -13.04 7.51
N ASP A 81 9.74 -11.98 8.29
CA ASP A 81 10.85 -11.84 9.23
C ASP A 81 10.58 -12.55 10.58
N GLY A 82 9.40 -13.17 10.72
CA GLY A 82 8.97 -13.85 11.93
C GLY A 82 8.59 -12.89 13.07
N THR A 83 8.49 -11.58 12.80
CA THR A 83 8.07 -10.61 13.81
C THR A 83 6.64 -10.92 14.25
N PRO A 84 6.38 -11.17 15.55
CA PRO A 84 5.04 -11.50 16.03
C PRO A 84 4.06 -10.34 15.83
N TYR A 85 2.83 -10.67 15.40
CA TYR A 85 1.72 -9.71 15.32
C TYR A 85 0.42 -10.35 15.82
N SER A 86 -0.50 -9.51 16.29
CA SER A 86 -1.84 -9.93 16.70
C SER A 86 -2.67 -10.31 15.47
N THR A 87 -3.46 -11.39 15.54
CA THR A 87 -4.50 -11.69 14.52
C THR A 87 -5.82 -10.96 14.77
N SER A 88 -5.90 -10.18 15.86
CA SER A 88 -6.98 -9.23 16.13
C SER A 88 -6.42 -7.81 15.99
N CYS A 89 -6.61 -7.22 14.81
CA CYS A 89 -6.06 -5.91 14.46
C CYS A 89 -7.11 -4.87 14.11
N PHE A 90 -8.29 -5.27 13.65
CA PHE A 90 -9.44 -4.40 13.40
C PHE A 90 -10.70 -5.05 13.97
N ALA A 91 -11.67 -4.23 14.36
CA ALA A 91 -12.93 -4.72 14.95
C ALA A 91 -13.73 -5.61 13.98
N ASP A 92 -13.60 -5.35 12.68
CA ASP A 92 -14.29 -6.06 11.60
C ASP A 92 -13.43 -7.12 10.88
N VAL A 93 -12.30 -7.49 11.48
CA VAL A 93 -11.43 -8.58 10.99
C VAL A 93 -11.42 -9.70 12.03
N PRO A 94 -12.24 -10.75 11.83
CA PRO A 94 -12.19 -11.93 12.68
C PRO A 94 -10.82 -12.60 12.58
N GLY A 95 -10.22 -12.96 13.72
CA GLY A 95 -8.89 -13.59 13.73
C GLY A 95 -8.80 -14.95 13.02
N THR A 96 -9.94 -15.56 12.71
CA THR A 96 -10.07 -16.82 11.95
C THR A 96 -10.27 -16.60 10.45
N ALA A 97 -10.41 -15.36 9.98
CA ALA A 97 -10.58 -15.07 8.57
C ALA A 97 -9.29 -15.39 7.79
N TRP A 98 -9.42 -15.89 6.57
CA TRP A 98 -8.29 -16.26 5.71
C TRP A 98 -7.34 -15.08 5.43
N TYR A 99 -7.84 -13.85 5.49
CA TYR A 99 -7.07 -12.61 5.32
C TYR A 99 -6.57 -12.00 6.63
N ALA A 100 -6.93 -12.53 7.80
CA ALA A 100 -6.58 -11.92 9.08
C ALA A 100 -5.06 -11.80 9.27
N GLY A 101 -4.32 -12.86 8.95
CA GLY A 101 -2.86 -12.86 9.03
C GLY A 101 -2.23 -11.73 8.19
N PRO A 102 -2.41 -11.72 6.86
CA PRO A 102 -1.89 -10.66 6.00
C PRO A 102 -2.32 -9.26 6.41
N VAL A 103 -3.61 -9.05 6.70
CA VAL A 103 -4.14 -7.73 7.05
C VAL A 103 -3.55 -7.21 8.37
N CYS A 104 -3.46 -8.07 9.37
CA CYS A 104 -2.92 -7.66 10.66
C CYS A 104 -1.41 -7.44 10.64
N ARG A 105 -0.68 -8.23 9.85
CA ARG A 105 0.74 -7.98 9.59
C ARG A 105 0.92 -6.65 8.85
N ALA A 106 0.13 -6.39 7.82
CA ALA A 106 0.16 -5.12 7.08
C ALA A 106 -0.12 -3.93 8.01
N LYS A 107 -1.07 -4.05 8.95
CA LYS A 107 -1.36 -3.02 9.95
C LYS A 107 -0.15 -2.80 10.88
N ALA A 108 0.47 -3.88 11.37
CA ALA A 108 1.63 -3.79 12.26
C ALA A 108 2.83 -3.11 11.58
N LEU A 109 3.00 -3.31 10.27
CA LEU A 109 4.03 -2.64 9.46
C LEU A 109 3.64 -1.22 9.02
N GLY A 110 2.41 -0.78 9.27
CA GLY A 110 1.91 0.53 8.84
C GLY A 110 1.62 0.64 7.34
N ILE A 111 1.46 -0.49 6.64
CA ILE A 111 1.14 -0.58 5.20
C ILE A 111 -0.36 -0.37 4.93
N VAL A 112 -1.21 -0.67 5.92
CA VAL A 112 -2.65 -0.45 5.84
C VAL A 112 -3.17 0.24 7.09
N SER A 113 -4.13 1.14 6.90
CA SER A 113 -4.89 1.78 7.98
C SER A 113 -6.38 1.45 7.86
N GLY A 114 -7.14 1.69 8.94
CA GLY A 114 -8.60 1.65 8.85
C GLY A 114 -9.14 2.76 7.95
N ASN A 115 -10.40 2.64 7.54
CA ASN A 115 -11.10 3.65 6.76
C ASN A 115 -11.57 4.80 7.65
N ALA A 116 -11.21 6.02 7.28
CA ALA A 116 -11.54 7.19 8.06
C ALA A 116 -13.05 7.38 8.20
N LEU A 117 -13.51 7.48 9.44
CA LEU A 117 -14.89 7.79 9.79
C LEU A 117 -14.92 9.12 10.56
N ALA A 118 -15.79 10.03 10.13
CA ALA A 118 -15.92 11.34 10.74
C ALA A 118 -16.39 11.21 12.21
N GLY A 119 -15.68 11.86 13.13
CA GLY A 119 -15.99 11.80 14.56
C GLY A 119 -15.57 10.50 15.26
N VAL A 120 -14.92 9.57 14.55
CA VAL A 120 -14.42 8.31 15.11
C VAL A 120 -12.88 8.39 15.20
N PRO A 121 -12.28 8.03 16.34
CA PRO A 121 -10.82 8.02 16.49
C PRO A 121 -10.18 6.98 15.55
N ALA A 122 -8.94 7.21 15.13
CA ALA A 122 -8.29 6.42 14.07
C ALA A 122 -8.09 4.95 14.45
N GLU A 123 -8.01 4.67 15.74
CA GLU A 123 -7.85 3.34 16.33
C GLU A 123 -9.08 2.46 16.10
N GLU A 124 -10.25 3.09 15.96
CA GLU A 124 -11.55 2.43 15.78
C GLU A 124 -11.97 2.32 14.30
N TRP A 125 -11.15 2.82 13.37
CA TRP A 125 -11.48 2.76 11.96
C TRP A 125 -11.51 1.32 11.43
N PRO A 126 -12.61 0.87 10.79
CA PRO A 126 -12.75 -0.50 10.30
C PRO A 126 -11.89 -0.72 9.05
N PHE A 127 -11.53 -1.98 8.79
CA PHE A 127 -10.80 -2.35 7.58
C PHE A 127 -11.70 -2.42 6.33
N ALA A 128 -12.95 -2.89 6.45
CA ALA A 128 -13.87 -3.16 5.35
C ALA A 128 -13.26 -4.10 4.28
N ALA A 129 -12.93 -5.33 4.69
CA ALA A 129 -12.25 -6.35 3.87
C ALA A 129 -12.88 -6.59 2.49
N SER A 130 -14.21 -6.69 2.43
CA SER A 130 -14.95 -7.05 1.21
C SER A 130 -15.19 -5.88 0.25
N ARG A 131 -14.81 -4.65 0.63
CA ARG A 131 -14.96 -3.47 -0.23
C ARG A 131 -13.93 -3.52 -1.35
N ASP A 132 -14.32 -3.11 -2.55
CA ASP A 132 -13.37 -2.90 -3.65
C ASP A 132 -12.31 -1.86 -3.28
N VAL A 133 -11.05 -2.15 -3.63
CA VAL A 133 -9.98 -1.17 -3.52
C VAL A 133 -10.06 -0.20 -4.69
N ASN A 134 -10.11 1.10 -4.37
CA ASN A 134 -10.03 2.12 -5.40
C ASN A 134 -8.56 2.39 -5.77
N PHE A 135 -8.35 3.02 -6.92
CA PHE A 135 -7.01 3.28 -7.46
C PHE A 135 -6.08 4.04 -6.51
N ALA A 136 -6.57 5.11 -5.86
CA ALA A 136 -5.77 5.92 -4.95
C ALA A 136 -5.31 5.12 -3.71
N GLU A 137 -6.19 4.24 -3.22
CA GLU A 137 -5.89 3.36 -2.11
C GLU A 137 -4.91 2.25 -2.49
N ALA A 138 -5.06 1.64 -3.67
CA ALA A 138 -4.10 0.65 -4.17
C ALA A 138 -2.69 1.23 -4.21
N VAL A 139 -2.56 2.42 -4.81
CA VAL A 139 -1.28 3.15 -4.91
C VAL A 139 -0.73 3.47 -3.52
N LYS A 140 -1.58 3.90 -2.57
CA LYS A 140 -1.14 4.17 -1.21
C LYS A 140 -0.52 2.94 -0.55
N ILE A 141 -1.21 1.80 -0.60
CA ILE A 141 -0.76 0.53 -0.02
C ILE A 141 0.57 0.10 -0.67
N GLU A 142 0.68 0.20 -1.99
CA GLU A 142 1.89 -0.16 -2.73
C GLU A 142 3.08 0.74 -2.33
N VAL A 143 2.89 2.05 -2.21
CA VAL A 143 3.94 2.99 -1.80
C VAL A 143 4.37 2.75 -0.34
N GLU A 144 3.43 2.50 0.56
CA GLU A 144 3.72 2.18 1.96
C GLU A 144 4.46 0.84 2.12
N MET A 145 4.16 -0.16 1.28
CA MET A 145 4.90 -1.43 1.21
C MET A 145 6.41 -1.21 0.94
N TYR A 146 6.76 -0.30 0.04
CA TYR A 146 8.16 0.02 -0.27
C TYR A 146 8.86 0.87 0.80
N GLY A 147 8.19 1.18 1.92
CA GLY A 147 8.75 1.99 3.01
C GLY A 147 8.79 3.49 2.70
N PHE A 148 8.18 3.94 1.61
CA PHE A 148 7.92 5.35 1.40
C PHE A 148 6.76 5.75 2.30
N ALA A 149 7.07 6.22 3.51
CA ALA A 149 6.04 6.68 4.42
C ALA A 149 5.25 7.83 3.78
N VAL A 150 4.03 7.54 3.28
CA VAL A 150 3.06 8.54 2.87
C VAL A 150 2.47 9.12 4.15
N ARG A 151 3.28 9.89 4.87
CA ARG A 151 2.75 10.69 5.97
C ARG A 151 1.66 11.57 5.35
N PRO A 152 0.41 11.54 5.86
CA PRO A 152 -0.55 12.54 5.45
C PRO A 152 0.15 13.88 5.64
N GLN A 153 0.09 14.73 4.62
CA GLN A 153 0.63 16.09 4.68
C GLN A 153 -0.18 16.85 5.73
N ARG A 154 0.01 16.53 7.02
CA ARG A 154 -0.20 17.44 8.12
C ARG A 154 0.88 18.48 7.88
N GLN A 155 0.45 19.53 7.21
CA GLN A 155 0.92 20.89 7.37
C GLN A 155 2.40 20.95 7.66
N VAL A 156 3.19 21.19 6.60
CA VAL A 156 4.58 21.66 6.69
C VAL A 156 4.72 22.44 7.99
N ASP A 157 5.36 21.83 8.98
CA ASP A 157 5.81 22.49 10.19
C ASP A 157 6.86 23.48 9.70
N SER A 158 6.39 24.60 9.15
CA SER A 158 7.27 25.58 8.58
C SER A 158 8.06 26.14 9.76
N PRO A 159 9.40 26.11 9.72
CA PRO A 159 10.22 26.73 10.75
C PRO A 159 9.97 28.24 10.89
N LYS A 160 9.21 28.85 9.96
CA LYS A 160 8.95 30.29 9.93
C LYS A 160 8.05 30.81 11.05
N CYS A 161 7.42 29.96 11.86
CA CYS A 161 6.72 30.39 13.08
C CYS A 161 7.55 30.25 14.36
N ARG A 162 8.89 30.08 14.27
CA ARG A 162 9.76 29.98 15.45
C ARG A 162 10.69 31.17 15.69
N SER A 163 10.82 32.15 14.79
CA SER A 163 11.89 33.15 14.99
C SER A 163 11.60 34.64 14.82
N LEU A 164 10.45 35.11 14.35
CA LEU A 164 10.29 36.57 14.18
C LEU A 164 8.89 37.07 14.55
N PHE A 165 8.87 37.82 15.66
CA PHE A 165 7.83 38.70 16.18
C PHE A 165 6.67 38.06 16.97
N HIS A 166 6.72 38.33 18.28
CA HIS A 166 5.57 38.31 19.18
C HIS A 166 4.37 39.03 18.55
N GLY A 167 3.21 38.35 18.47
CA GLY A 167 1.92 39.03 18.54
C GLY A 167 0.88 38.80 17.44
N CYS A 168 1.06 37.87 16.49
CA CYS A 168 -0.04 37.57 15.55
C CYS A 168 0.02 36.16 14.94
N CYS A 169 -0.25 35.13 15.75
CA CYS A 169 -0.79 33.87 15.23
C CYS A 169 -2.11 33.61 15.96
N ARG A 170 -3.16 34.27 15.47
CA ARG A 170 -4.52 34.13 15.98
C ARG A 170 -5.25 33.02 15.21
N GLU A 171 -5.58 31.98 15.97
CA GLU A 171 -6.83 31.20 16.01
C GLU A 171 -7.56 30.87 14.69
N ASN A 172 -7.66 29.56 14.39
CA ASN A 172 -8.96 28.95 14.03
C ASN A 172 -8.86 27.43 13.92
N ALA A 173 -9.29 26.72 14.97
CA ALA A 173 -9.80 25.34 14.85
C ALA A 173 -10.66 24.87 16.03
N GLN A 174 -10.94 25.69 17.06
CA GLN A 174 -11.74 25.28 18.22
C GLN A 174 -12.50 26.46 18.83
N ALA A 175 -13.64 26.85 18.22
CA ALA A 175 -14.71 27.62 18.87
C ALA A 175 -15.94 27.69 17.93
N VAL A 176 -16.78 26.65 17.94
CA VAL A 176 -18.21 26.81 17.65
C VAL A 176 -18.87 26.88 19.02
N GLY A 177 -19.16 28.10 19.49
CA GLY A 177 -19.78 28.34 20.79
C GLY A 177 -19.37 29.69 21.37
N ASP A 178 -20.34 30.60 21.39
CA ASP A 178 -20.40 31.89 22.10
C ASP A 178 -19.40 33.00 21.74
N GLY A 179 -19.97 34.08 21.22
CA GLY A 179 -19.27 35.32 20.93
C GLY A 179 -18.73 35.98 22.19
N THR A 180 -17.44 36.32 22.20
CA THR A 180 -16.88 37.42 22.98
C THR A 180 -15.66 37.97 22.26
N ALA A 181 -15.65 39.30 22.07
CA ALA A 181 -14.69 40.05 21.27
C ALA A 181 -13.26 40.04 21.83
N CYS A 182 -12.27 40.07 20.94
CA CYS A 182 -10.87 40.33 21.30
C CYS A 182 -10.70 41.80 21.66
N GLY A 183 -10.25 42.03 22.89
CA GLY A 183 -10.18 43.32 23.55
C GLY A 183 -9.31 44.37 22.88
N THR A 184 -9.79 45.59 23.08
CA THR A 184 -9.24 46.91 22.83
C THR A 184 -7.81 47.08 23.38
N LEU A 185 -6.84 47.42 22.52
CA LEU A 185 -5.59 48.05 22.97
C LEU A 185 -5.57 49.52 22.58
N ARG A 186 -5.85 50.33 23.60
CA ARG A 186 -5.71 51.79 23.70
C ARG A 186 -4.26 52.17 23.38
N ARG A 187 -4.00 52.91 22.30
CA ARG A 187 -2.71 53.60 22.11
C ARG A 187 -2.72 54.90 22.91
N ALA A 188 -1.91 54.92 23.97
CA ALA A 188 -1.54 56.14 24.67
C ALA A 188 -0.57 56.98 23.80
N ARG A 189 -0.80 58.29 23.79
CA ARG A 189 0.03 59.36 23.22
C ARG A 189 1.46 59.33 23.77
N SER A 190 2.44 59.61 22.90
CA SER A 190 3.62 60.41 23.30
C SER A 190 4.13 61.25 22.11
N ARG A 191 4.34 62.53 22.42
CA ARG A 191 4.79 63.68 21.61
C ARG A 191 3.76 64.35 20.70
#